data_AF-A0A7X7DTC9-F1
#
_entry.id   AF-A0A7X7DTC9-F1
#
_cell.length_a   1.000
_cell.length_b   1.000
_cell.length_c   1.000
_cell.angle_alpha   90.00
_cell.angle_beta   90.00
_cell.angle_gamma   90.00
#
_symmetry.space_group_name_H-M   'P 1'
#
loop_
_entity.id
_entity.type
_entity.pdbx_description
1 polymer ?
#
loop_
_entity_poly.entity_id
_entity_poly.type
_entity_poly.pdbx_seq_one_letter_code
_entity_poly.pdbx_strand_id
1 'polypeptide(L)'
;EYHKFVTDWHYVVDPTLYVVNPGVWKSFSEEDQKMIQEAAVEAGKYMIALARISLDDGTAHKYLESIGKLPEITDWYKELSNVGMTVSILSAEETKAFADKTAPVVKEWRSKIGDAIVDAAEADMAAVAK
;
A
#
# COMPACT_ATOMS: atom_id res chain seq x y z
N GLU A 1 12.70 -7.01 -17.37
CA GLU A 1 13.73 -7.68 -18.21
C GLU A 1 14.74 -8.53 -17.43
N TYR A 2 15.25 -8.06 -16.27
CA TYR A 2 16.27 -8.76 -15.47
C TYR A 2 15.73 -9.79 -14.47
N HIS A 3 14.49 -9.64 -13.99
CA HIS A 3 13.80 -10.64 -13.18
C HIS A 3 12.84 -11.43 -14.06
N LYS A 4 12.90 -12.76 -13.98
CA LYS A 4 12.04 -13.69 -14.76
C LYS A 4 10.87 -14.25 -13.96
N PHE A 5 10.93 -14.13 -12.64
CA PHE A 5 9.93 -14.66 -11.71
C PHE A 5 9.53 -13.55 -10.73
N VAL A 6 8.25 -13.50 -10.40
CA VAL A 6 7.71 -12.70 -9.30
C VAL A 6 6.78 -13.58 -8.48
N THR A 7 6.92 -13.53 -7.17
CA THR A 7 6.01 -14.17 -6.23
C THR A 7 5.27 -13.08 -5.48
N ASP A 8 3.95 -13.05 -5.63
CA ASP A 8 3.10 -12.19 -4.82
C ASP A 8 2.78 -12.88 -3.49
N TRP A 9 3.40 -12.39 -2.43
CA TRP A 9 3.39 -12.98 -1.09
C TRP A 9 2.95 -12.01 0.00
N HIS A 10 2.57 -10.77 -0.35
CA HIS A 10 2.04 -9.74 0.55
C HIS A 10 2.81 -9.55 1.89
N TYR A 11 4.14 -9.70 1.88
CA TYR A 11 4.96 -9.75 3.10
C TYR A 11 5.08 -8.42 3.87
N VAL A 12 4.95 -7.28 3.20
CA VAL A 12 4.96 -5.93 3.79
C VAL A 12 4.04 -5.00 3.02
N VAL A 13 3.64 -3.90 3.67
CA VAL A 13 3.00 -2.75 3.05
C VAL A 13 3.84 -1.52 3.39
N ASP A 14 4.25 -0.76 2.38
CA ASP A 14 5.05 0.46 2.48
C ASP A 14 4.20 1.70 2.16
N PRO A 15 3.41 2.23 3.11
CA PRO A 15 2.68 3.46 2.89
C PRO A 15 3.66 4.63 2.72
N THR A 16 3.35 5.54 1.80
CA THR A 16 4.07 6.81 1.64
C THR A 16 3.32 7.95 2.32
N LEU A 17 4.06 8.99 2.71
CA LEU A 17 3.53 10.13 3.46
C LEU A 17 3.75 11.43 2.67
N TYR A 18 2.71 12.24 2.57
CA TYR A 18 2.85 13.65 2.21
C TYR A 18 3.31 14.42 3.44
N VAL A 19 4.53 14.95 3.38
CA VAL A 19 5.14 15.67 4.50
C VAL A 19 5.61 17.04 4.08
N VAL A 20 5.57 17.98 5.02
CA VAL A 20 6.05 19.35 4.85
C VAL A 20 6.92 19.71 6.04
N ASN A 21 7.98 20.48 5.81
CA ASN A 21 8.83 20.97 6.89
C ASN A 21 7.98 21.79 7.90
N PRO A 22 8.10 21.57 9.22
CA PRO A 22 7.26 22.25 10.21
C PRO A 22 7.41 23.78 10.23
N GLY A 23 8.60 24.31 9.93
CA GLY A 23 8.84 25.74 9.83
C GLY A 23 8.18 26.35 8.60
N VAL A 24 8.26 25.65 7.45
CA VAL A 24 7.56 26.04 6.22
C VAL A 24 6.05 26.00 6.44
N TRP A 25 5.52 24.94 7.05
CA TRP A 25 4.09 24.82 7.35
C TRP A 25 3.56 26.01 8.16
N LYS A 26 4.29 26.38 9.23
CA LYS A 26 3.94 27.53 10.08
C LYS A 26 4.04 28.87 9.38
N SER A 27 4.74 28.96 8.25
CA SER A 27 4.86 30.20 7.47
C SER A 27 3.66 30.45 6.55
N PHE A 28 2.86 29.41 6.26
CA PHE A 28 1.63 29.54 5.47
C PHE A 28 0.49 30.12 6.31
N SER A 29 -0.44 30.81 5.63
CA SER A 29 -1.71 31.22 6.23
C SER A 29 -2.57 30.01 6.59
N GLU A 30 -3.57 30.18 7.47
CA GLU A 30 -4.54 29.12 7.77
C GLU A 30 -5.31 28.66 6.52
N GLU A 31 -5.59 29.58 5.60
CA GLU A 31 -6.25 29.29 4.33
C GLU A 31 -5.36 28.42 3.44
N ASP A 32 -4.08 28.76 3.30
CA ASP A 32 -3.11 27.96 2.53
C ASP A 32 -2.88 26.58 3.15
N GLN A 33 -2.75 26.50 4.48
CA GLN A 33 -2.64 25.22 5.18
C GLN A 33 -3.85 24.32 4.87
N LYS A 34 -5.06 24.88 4.91
CA LYS A 34 -6.27 24.14 4.58
C LYS A 34 -6.27 23.65 3.13
N MET A 35 -5.96 24.52 2.17
CA MET A 35 -5.89 24.15 0.75
C MET A 35 -4.85 23.06 0.47
N ILE A 36 -3.66 23.17 1.07
CA ILE A 36 -2.60 22.16 0.91
C ILE A 36 -3.03 20.83 1.53
N GLN A 37 -3.67 20.84 2.70
CA GLN A 37 -4.16 19.63 3.35
C GLN A 37 -5.24 18.94 2.50
N GLU A 38 -6.20 19.70 1.96
CA GLU A 38 -7.24 19.18 1.08
C GLU A 38 -6.64 18.55 -0.18
N ALA A 39 -5.69 19.25 -0.82
CA ALA A 39 -4.98 18.73 -1.99
C ALA A 39 -4.18 17.46 -1.68
N ALA A 40 -3.52 17.37 -0.52
CA ALA A 40 -2.78 16.17 -0.11
C ALA A 40 -3.71 14.97 0.12
N VAL A 41 -4.90 15.20 0.69
CA VAL A 41 -5.91 14.14 0.87
C VAL A 41 -6.47 13.66 -0.46
N GLU A 42 -6.75 14.57 -1.40
CA GLU A 42 -7.21 14.23 -2.74
C GLU A 42 -6.13 13.44 -3.51
N ALA A 43 -4.90 13.94 -3.51
CA ALA A 43 -3.77 13.25 -4.13
C ALA A 43 -3.52 11.87 -3.51
N GLY A 44 -3.64 11.74 -2.19
CA GLY A 44 -3.53 10.46 -1.49
C GLY A 44 -4.58 9.44 -1.93
N LYS A 45 -5.85 9.84 -2.07
CA LYS A 45 -6.91 8.97 -2.58
C LYS A 45 -6.61 8.48 -4.00
N TYR A 46 -6.16 9.39 -4.86
CA TYR A 46 -5.77 9.06 -6.23
C TYR A 46 -4.58 8.09 -6.29
N MET A 47 -3.51 8.37 -5.54
CA MET A 47 -2.32 7.52 -5.47
C MET A 47 -2.62 6.12 -4.92
N ILE A 48 -3.47 6.00 -3.89
CA ILE A 48 -3.89 4.71 -3.35
C ILE A 48 -4.61 3.90 -4.43
N ALA A 49 -5.52 4.52 -5.19
CA ALA A 49 -6.23 3.82 -6.25
C ALA A 49 -5.30 3.40 -7.40
N LEU A 50 -4.35 4.24 -7.81
CA LEU A 50 -3.34 3.84 -8.79
C LEU A 50 -2.47 2.67 -8.30
N ALA A 51 -2.05 2.68 -7.04
CA ALA A 51 -1.23 1.62 -6.47
C ALA A 51 -2.00 0.30 -6.32
N ARG A 52 -3.34 0.35 -6.20
CA ARG A 52 -4.19 -0.82 -5.95
C ARG A 52 -4.99 -1.29 -7.16
N ILE A 53 -4.92 -0.61 -8.30
CA ILE A 53 -5.63 -1.06 -9.50
C ILE A 53 -5.22 -2.49 -9.85
N SER A 54 -6.19 -3.38 -10.07
CA SER A 54 -6.05 -4.86 -10.20
C SER A 54 -5.57 -5.65 -8.98
N LEU A 55 -5.28 -4.99 -7.86
CA LEU A 55 -4.78 -5.62 -6.63
C LEU A 55 -5.77 -5.53 -5.46
N ASP A 56 -6.97 -5.00 -5.70
CA ASP A 56 -8.07 -4.94 -4.75
C ASP A 56 -9.35 -5.59 -5.33
N ASP A 57 -10.49 -5.39 -4.66
CA ASP A 57 -11.80 -5.92 -5.06
C ASP A 57 -12.46 -5.14 -6.23
N GLY A 58 -11.67 -4.36 -6.98
CA GLY A 58 -12.12 -3.50 -8.08
C GLY A 58 -12.53 -2.10 -7.63
N THR A 59 -12.43 -1.78 -6.34
CA THR A 59 -12.73 -0.45 -5.79
C THR A 59 -11.84 0.62 -6.43
N ALA A 60 -10.53 0.38 -6.53
CA ALA A 60 -9.58 1.29 -7.17
C ALA A 60 -9.94 1.57 -8.62
N HIS A 61 -10.28 0.54 -9.39
CA HIS A 61 -10.66 0.68 -10.79
C HIS A 61 -11.89 1.58 -10.95
N LYS A 62 -12.97 1.28 -10.22
CA LYS A 62 -14.22 2.07 -10.26
C LYS A 62 -13.99 3.53 -9.88
N TYR A 63 -13.16 3.77 -8.87
CA TYR A 63 -12.83 5.14 -8.47
C TYR A 63 -12.07 5.89 -9.58
N LEU A 64 -11.02 5.30 -10.15
CA LEU A 64 -10.24 5.91 -11.24
C LEU A 64 -11.09 6.16 -12.49
N GLU A 65 -12.00 5.24 -12.81
CA GLU A 65 -12.98 5.41 -13.88
C GLU A 65 -13.91 6.60 -13.62
N SER A 66 -14.45 6.71 -12.40
CA SER A 66 -15.40 7.78 -12.03
C SER A 66 -14.83 9.20 -12.18
N ILE A 67 -13.51 9.35 -12.08
CA ILE A 67 -12.81 10.62 -12.24
C ILE A 67 -12.17 10.78 -13.62
N GLY A 68 -12.37 9.82 -14.54
CA GLY A 68 -11.80 9.86 -15.89
C GLY A 68 -10.26 9.76 -15.92
N LYS A 69 -9.66 9.02 -14.97
CA LYS A 69 -8.21 8.87 -14.80
C LYS A 69 -7.76 7.40 -14.79
N LEU A 70 -8.43 6.53 -15.53
CA LEU A 70 -7.93 5.16 -15.72
C LEU A 70 -6.55 5.20 -16.41
N PRO A 71 -5.53 4.52 -15.86
CA PRO A 71 -4.25 4.37 -16.52
C PRO A 71 -4.34 3.40 -17.71
N GLU A 72 -3.33 3.40 -18.57
CA GLU A 72 -3.21 2.46 -19.70
C GLU A 72 -3.15 1.00 -19.22
N ILE A 73 -2.37 0.74 -18.17
CA ILE A 73 -2.24 -0.58 -17.56
C ILE A 73 -3.21 -0.69 -16.39
N THR A 74 -4.17 -1.60 -16.49
CA THR A 74 -5.20 -1.83 -15.47
C THR A 74 -5.21 -3.25 -14.92
N ASP A 75 -4.31 -4.13 -15.41
CA ASP A 75 -4.10 -5.51 -14.98
C ASP A 75 -2.60 -5.80 -14.92
N TRP A 76 -2.03 -5.69 -13.72
CA TRP A 76 -0.59 -5.82 -13.53
C TRP A 76 -0.09 -7.26 -13.72
N TYR A 77 -0.85 -8.28 -13.32
CA TYR A 77 -0.40 -9.67 -13.48
C TYR A 77 -0.34 -10.08 -14.95
N LYS A 78 -1.32 -9.63 -15.75
CA LYS A 78 -1.29 -9.82 -17.20
C LYS A 78 -0.10 -9.09 -17.82
N GLU A 79 0.14 -7.84 -17.42
CA GLU A 79 1.24 -7.06 -17.98
C GLU A 79 2.61 -7.67 -17.65
N LEU A 80 2.81 -8.12 -16.41
CA LEU A 80 4.01 -8.87 -16.00
C LEU A 80 4.21 -10.14 -16.85
N SER A 81 3.12 -10.85 -17.16
CA SER A 81 3.17 -12.03 -18.02
C SER A 81 3.52 -11.67 -19.47
N ASN A 82 2.97 -10.58 -20.02
CA ASN A 82 3.25 -10.09 -21.37
C ASN A 82 4.73 -9.76 -21.57
N VAL A 83 5.37 -9.19 -20.55
CA VAL A 83 6.82 -8.89 -20.57
C VAL A 83 7.70 -10.11 -20.22
N GLY A 84 7.10 -11.30 -20.18
CA GLY A 84 7.79 -12.59 -20.07
C GLY A 84 8.15 -13.01 -18.64
N MET A 85 7.48 -12.47 -17.62
CA MET A 85 7.64 -12.94 -16.24
C MET A 85 6.69 -14.10 -15.94
N THR A 86 7.16 -15.04 -15.11
CA THR A 86 6.28 -16.02 -14.47
C THR A 86 5.79 -15.44 -13.14
N VAL A 87 4.48 -15.23 -13.03
CA VAL A 87 3.81 -14.73 -11.82
C VAL A 87 3.34 -15.92 -10.98
N SER A 88 3.73 -15.97 -9.72
CA SER A 88 3.27 -16.95 -8.74
C SER A 88 2.45 -16.25 -7.66
N ILE A 89 1.18 -16.63 -7.49
CA ILE A 89 0.31 -16.12 -6.44
C ILE A 89 0.17 -17.21 -5.38
N LEU A 90 0.56 -16.89 -4.14
CA LEU A 90 0.57 -17.87 -3.06
C LEU A 90 -0.83 -18.15 -2.52
N SER A 91 -1.08 -19.41 -2.15
CA SER A 91 -2.21 -19.78 -1.32
C SER A 91 -2.07 -19.24 0.10
N ALA A 92 -3.15 -19.29 0.87
CA ALA A 92 -3.13 -18.93 2.30
C ALA A 92 -2.15 -19.81 3.10
N GLU A 93 -2.03 -21.10 2.75
CA GLU A 93 -1.12 -22.04 3.39
C GLU A 93 0.35 -21.72 3.10
N GLU A 94 0.68 -21.42 1.84
CA GLU A 94 2.03 -20.99 1.44
C GLU A 94 2.41 -19.65 2.05
N THR A 95 1.48 -18.70 2.08
CA THR A 95 1.68 -17.39 2.74
C THR A 95 1.93 -17.56 4.23
N LYS A 96 1.16 -18.44 4.89
CA LYS A 96 1.38 -18.78 6.31
C LYS A 96 2.74 -19.41 6.55
N ALA A 97 3.24 -20.25 5.64
CA ALA A 97 4.57 -20.83 5.77
C ALA A 97 5.67 -19.76 5.80
N PHE A 98 5.56 -18.69 5.00
CA PHE A 98 6.46 -17.54 5.09
C PHE A 98 6.30 -16.79 6.41
N ALA A 99 5.06 -16.47 6.81
CA ALA A 99 4.78 -15.76 8.06
C ALA A 99 5.35 -16.50 9.29
N ASP A 100 5.17 -17.82 9.36
CA ASP A 100 5.70 -18.64 10.46
C ASP A 100 7.24 -18.65 10.48
N LYS A 101 7.88 -18.61 9.31
CA LYS A 101 9.35 -18.55 9.20
C LYS A 101 9.92 -17.17 9.53
N THR A 102 9.17 -16.10 9.31
CA THR A 102 9.59 -14.72 9.62
C THR A 102 9.16 -14.26 11.01
N ALA A 103 8.28 -15.00 11.71
CA ALA A 103 7.81 -14.68 13.05
C ALA A 103 8.91 -14.34 14.09
N PRO A 104 10.09 -15.00 14.10
CA PRO A 104 11.18 -14.60 14.99
C PRO A 104 11.68 -13.17 14.75
N VAL A 105 11.72 -12.72 13.48
CA VAL A 105 12.11 -11.35 13.12
C VAL A 105 11.05 -10.36 13.56
N VAL A 106 9.77 -10.67 13.32
CA VAL A 106 8.64 -9.83 13.79
C VAL A 106 8.72 -9.64 15.31
N LYS A 107 8.97 -10.72 16.06
CA LYS A 107 9.14 -10.67 17.52
C LYS A 107 10.34 -9.83 17.95
N GLU A 108 11.47 -9.94 17.27
CA GLU A 108 12.68 -9.16 17.58
C GLU A 108 12.45 -7.66 17.37
N TRP A 109 11.76 -7.29 16.29
CA TRP A 109 11.55 -5.90 15.91
C TRP A 109 10.41 -5.23 16.68
N ARG A 110 9.47 -6.00 17.24
CA ARG A 110 8.31 -5.47 17.99
C ARG A 110 8.73 -4.46 19.06
N SER A 111 9.67 -4.82 19.92
CA SER A 111 10.12 -3.95 21.01
C SER A 111 10.97 -2.76 20.53
N LYS A 112 11.61 -2.85 19.36
CA LYS A 112 12.38 -1.75 18.75
C LYS A 112 11.47 -0.70 18.13
N ILE A 113 10.35 -1.13 17.55
CA ILE A 113 9.30 -0.26 16.98
C ILE A 113 8.44 0.33 18.11
N GLY A 114 8.17 -0.47 19.14
CA GLY A 114 7.39 -0.13 20.31
C GLY A 114 6.15 -1.03 20.41
N ASP A 115 6.02 -1.76 21.52
CA ASP A 115 4.95 -2.76 21.66
C ASP A 115 3.55 -2.13 21.51
N ALA A 116 3.33 -0.94 22.08
CA ALA A 116 2.04 -0.27 22.04
C ALA A 116 1.58 0.13 20.62
N ILE A 117 2.50 0.56 19.75
CA ILE A 117 2.13 0.90 18.35
C ILE A 117 1.88 -0.36 17.53
N VAL A 118 2.60 -1.45 17.81
CA VAL A 118 2.36 -2.74 17.15
C VAL A 118 1.02 -3.34 17.62
N ASP A 119 0.71 -3.30 18.92
CA ASP A 119 -0.59 -3.72 19.46
C ASP A 119 -1.75 -2.95 18.80
N ALA A 120 -1.60 -1.63 18.64
CA ALA A 120 -2.60 -0.80 17.98
C ALA A 120 -2.79 -1.19 16.51
N ALA A 121 -1.70 -1.40 15.77
CA ALA A 121 -1.76 -1.82 14.37
C ALA A 121 -2.42 -3.20 14.19
N GLU A 122 -2.09 -4.16 15.06
CA GLU A 122 -2.70 -5.50 15.04
C GLU A 122 -4.21 -5.44 15.36
N ALA A 123 -4.62 -4.59 16.30
CA ALA A 123 -6.03 -4.37 16.62
C ALA A 123 -6.81 -3.73 15.45
N ASP A 124 -6.23 -2.70 14.81
CA ASP A 124 -6.83 -2.05 13.64
C ASP A 124 -7.00 -3.03 12.47
N MET A 125 -5.97 -3.85 12.22
CA MET A 125 -6.04 -4.92 11.21
C MET A 125 -7.13 -5.94 11.51
N ALA A 126 -7.24 -6.38 12.77
CA ALA A 126 -8.25 -7.35 13.19
C ALA A 126 -9.69 -6.79 13.06
N ALA A 127 -9.87 -5.49 13.27
CA ALA A 127 -11.18 -4.83 13.17
C ALA A 127 -11.71 -4.73 11.73
N VAL A 128 -10.83 -4.79 10.72
CA VAL A 128 -11.18 -4.66 9.29
C VAL A 128 -11.03 -5.97 8.51
N ALA A 129 -10.49 -7.03 9.12
CA ALA A 129 -10.43 -8.35 8.53
C ALA A 129 -11.87 -8.87 8.29
N LYS A 130 -12.23 -9.11 7.03
CA LYS A 130 -13.52 -9.68 6.62
C LYS A 130 -13.54 -11.19 6.80
#